data_AF-A0A0F9RWV1-F1
#
_entry.id   AF-A0A0F9RWV1-F1
#
_cell.length_a   1.000
_cell.length_b   1.000
_cell.length_c   1.000
_cell.angle_alpha   90.00
_cell.angle_beta   90.00
_cell.angle_gamma   90.00
#
_symmetry.space_group_name_H-M   'P 1'
#
loop_
_entity.id
_entity.type
_entity.pdbx_description
1 polymer ?
#
loop_
_entity_poly.entity_id
_entity_poly.type
_entity_poly.pdbx_seq_one_letter_code
_entity_poly.pdbx_strand_id
1 'polypeptide(L)'
;MDYRVELPEPITEISGDKAYPIFRVESHLRYDGCAHDYVGSSRMYREMPSAELLIKDMDEWLASFLNKEPLGKDKTPIVRKHPIIQHIRVVLKEYETWCIRWFSHYTYVEGKTDDELLQSFYRFRERKLPLHLKEEYCLMGAEDSWRIKKPCRCDDCLKLGITRILH
;
A
#
# COMPACT_ATOMS: atom_id res chain seq x y z
N MET A 1 26.16 -13.09 7.92
CA MET A 1 25.94 -11.65 8.19
C MET A 1 24.80 -11.60 9.17
N ASP A 2 25.06 -11.20 10.41
CA ASP A 2 24.04 -11.03 11.43
C ASP A 2 23.47 -9.61 11.32
N TYR A 3 22.19 -9.50 11.02
CA TYR A 3 21.48 -8.23 10.98
C TYR A 3 20.61 -8.13 12.23
N ARG A 4 20.82 -7.09 13.04
CA ARG A 4 19.85 -6.67 14.06
C ARG A 4 18.97 -5.58 13.45
N VAL A 5 17.68 -5.86 13.32
CA VAL A 5 16.67 -4.87 12.93
C VAL A 5 15.97 -4.44 14.21
N GLU A 6 16.24 -3.21 14.67
CA GLU A 6 15.45 -2.58 15.72
C GLU A 6 14.14 -2.09 15.10
N LEU A 7 13.06 -2.83 15.33
CA LEU A 7 11.73 -2.39 14.96
C LEU A 7 11.18 -1.49 16.08
N PRO A 8 10.55 -0.35 15.76
CA PRO A 8 9.90 0.48 16.76
C PRO A 8 8.79 -0.31 17.47
N GLU A 9 8.54 0.04 18.73
CA GLU A 9 7.42 -0.50 19.51
C GLU A 9 6.10 -0.39 18.71
N PRO A 10 5.27 -1.44 18.71
CA PRO A 10 4.06 -1.46 17.93
C PRO A 10 3.04 -0.45 18.43
N ILE A 11 2.57 0.41 17.53
CA ILE A 11 1.41 1.26 17.76
C ILE A 11 0.17 0.42 17.46
N THR A 12 -0.65 0.19 18.48
CA THR A 12 -1.83 -0.68 18.38
C THR A 12 -3.13 0.09 18.09
N GLU A 13 -3.16 1.38 18.37
CA GLU A 13 -4.35 2.22 18.19
C GLU A 13 -3.99 3.67 17.82
N ILE A 14 -4.78 4.29 16.94
CA ILE A 14 -4.69 5.70 16.57
C ILE A 14 -6.11 6.26 16.49
N SER A 15 -6.41 7.28 17.31
CA SER A 15 -7.72 7.94 17.34
C SER A 15 -8.90 6.99 17.60
N GLY A 16 -8.74 6.01 18.51
CA GLY A 16 -9.80 5.03 18.82
C GLY A 16 -9.96 3.90 17.81
N ASP A 17 -9.16 3.89 16.74
CA ASP A 17 -9.16 2.84 15.73
C ASP A 17 -7.90 1.99 15.84
N LYS A 18 -8.03 0.68 15.65
CA LYS A 18 -6.88 -0.22 15.60
C LYS A 18 -5.91 0.21 14.50
N ALA A 19 -4.63 0.27 14.84
CA ALA A 19 -3.55 0.58 13.92
C ALA A 19 -2.84 -0.69 13.49
N TYR A 20 -2.35 -0.68 12.26
CA TYR A 20 -1.76 -1.83 11.60
C TYR A 20 -0.41 -1.47 11.00
N PRO A 21 0.60 -2.35 11.09
CA PRO A 21 1.87 -2.12 10.42
C PRO A 21 1.68 -2.12 8.91
N ILE A 22 2.17 -1.05 8.27
CA ILE A 22 2.26 -0.92 6.82
C ILE A 22 3.72 -1.06 6.42
N PHE A 23 4.04 -2.08 5.64
CA PHE A 23 5.35 -2.23 5.02
C PHE A 23 5.32 -1.73 3.59
N ARG A 24 6.42 -1.12 3.17
CA ARG A 24 6.68 -0.74 1.79
C ARG A 24 7.76 -1.64 1.21
N VAL A 25 7.45 -2.26 0.08
CA VAL A 25 8.43 -2.93 -0.77
C VAL A 25 8.88 -1.92 -1.82
N GLU A 26 10.18 -1.80 -1.95
CA GLU A 26 10.85 -0.86 -2.85
C GLU A 26 11.79 -1.66 -3.74
N SER A 27 11.61 -1.59 -5.05
CA SER A 27 12.51 -2.25 -6.01
C SER A 27 13.19 -1.21 -6.89
N HIS A 28 14.51 -1.26 -6.92
CA HIS A 28 15.32 -0.45 -7.80
C HIS A 28 15.58 -1.24 -9.08
N LEU A 29 15.07 -0.71 -10.19
CA LEU A 29 15.14 -1.34 -11.48
C LEU A 29 16.16 -0.60 -12.36
N ARG A 30 16.86 -1.38 -13.18
CA ARG A 30 17.63 -0.87 -14.30
C ARG A 30 17.13 -1.53 -15.57
N TYR A 31 16.80 -0.72 -16.56
CA TYR A 31 16.53 -1.19 -17.91
C TYR A 31 17.82 -1.09 -18.72
N ASP A 32 18.10 -2.06 -19.59
CA ASP A 32 19.37 -2.08 -20.33
C ASP A 32 19.63 -0.75 -21.05
N GLY A 33 20.73 -0.06 -20.71
CA GLY A 33 21.09 1.22 -21.31
C GLY A 33 20.13 2.40 -21.04
N CYS A 34 19.30 2.32 -20.00
CA CYS A 34 18.38 3.40 -19.60
C CYS A 34 18.53 3.77 -18.11
N ALA A 35 17.90 4.89 -17.73
CA ALA A 35 17.93 5.44 -16.37
C ALA A 35 17.37 4.47 -15.32
N HIS A 36 17.79 4.67 -14.07
CA HIS A 36 17.24 3.99 -12.91
C HIS A 36 15.78 4.34 -12.73
N ASP A 37 14.96 3.33 -12.46
CA ASP A 37 13.56 3.50 -12.12
C ASP A 37 13.29 2.89 -10.74
N TYR A 38 12.26 3.41 -10.07
CA TYR A 38 11.87 3.00 -8.75
C TYR A 38 10.40 2.63 -8.78
N VAL A 39 10.11 1.40 -8.36
CA VAL A 39 8.74 0.93 -8.18
C VAL A 39 8.56 0.43 -6.76
N GLY A 40 7.43 0.76 -6.17
CA GLY A 40 7.14 0.32 -4.82
C GLY A 40 5.66 0.13 -4.57
N SER A 41 5.34 -0.70 -3.59
CA SER A 41 3.98 -0.92 -3.13
C SER A 41 3.95 -1.02 -1.63
N SER A 42 2.89 -0.46 -1.03
CA SER A 42 2.63 -0.57 0.40
C SER A 42 1.56 -1.63 0.66
N ARG A 43 1.79 -2.42 1.71
CA ARG A 43 0.86 -3.45 2.18
C ARG A 43 0.71 -3.35 3.69
N MET A 44 -0.54 -3.46 4.15
CA MET A 44 -0.90 -3.51 5.56
C MET A 44 -1.01 -4.96 6.02
N TYR A 45 -0.60 -5.21 7.26
CA TYR A 45 -0.65 -6.54 7.89
C TYR A 45 -1.44 -6.45 9.20
N ARG A 46 -2.17 -7.53 9.56
CA ARG A 46 -2.96 -7.57 10.80
C ARG A 46 -2.08 -7.51 12.06
N GLU A 47 -0.88 -8.02 11.94
CA GLU A 47 0.13 -8.17 12.98
C GLU A 47 1.50 -7.97 12.35
N MET A 48 2.55 -7.91 13.18
CA MET A 48 3.93 -7.82 12.68
C MET A 48 4.25 -9.07 11.85
N PRO A 49 4.52 -8.94 10.53
CA PRO A 49 4.84 -10.09 9.70
C PRO A 49 6.23 -10.63 10.02
N SER A 50 6.42 -11.94 9.84
CA SER A 50 7.75 -12.53 9.88
C SER A 50 8.56 -12.13 8.64
N ALA A 51 9.89 -12.28 8.71
CA ALA A 51 10.76 -12.04 7.57
C ALA A 51 10.39 -12.93 6.37
N GLU A 52 10.04 -14.20 6.62
CA GLU A 52 9.65 -15.16 5.57
C GLU A 52 8.37 -14.73 4.85
N LEU A 53 7.38 -14.22 5.59
CA LEU A 53 6.14 -13.72 4.99
C LEU A 53 6.41 -12.48 4.11
N LEU A 54 7.25 -11.56 4.58
CA LEU A 54 7.64 -10.37 3.81
C LEU A 54 8.35 -10.75 2.51
N ILE A 55 9.26 -11.73 2.55
CA ILE A 55 9.98 -12.23 1.37
C ILE A 55 8.99 -12.89 0.39
N LYS A 56 8.07 -13.72 0.88
CA LYS A 56 7.06 -14.36 0.05
C LYS A 56 6.15 -13.34 -0.66
N ASP A 57 5.63 -12.38 0.08
CA ASP A 57 4.77 -11.33 -0.47
C ASP A 57 5.50 -10.46 -1.52
N MET A 58 6.81 -10.27 -1.34
CA MET A 58 7.68 -9.60 -2.31
C MET A 58 7.83 -10.42 -3.60
N ASP A 59 8.11 -11.72 -3.50
CA ASP A 59 8.24 -12.60 -4.67
C ASP A 59 6.94 -12.65 -5.48
N GLU A 60 5.79 -12.73 -4.80
CA GLU A 60 4.47 -12.70 -5.44
C GLU A 60 4.21 -11.36 -6.15
N TRP A 61 4.52 -10.23 -5.49
CA TRP A 61 4.39 -8.91 -6.07
C TRP A 61 5.28 -8.74 -7.31
N LEU A 62 6.53 -9.19 -7.22
CA LEU A 62 7.48 -9.07 -8.31
C LEU A 62 7.06 -9.94 -9.50
N ALA A 63 6.64 -11.18 -9.26
CA ALA A 63 6.08 -12.03 -10.30
C ALA A 63 4.87 -11.36 -10.97
N SER A 64 3.96 -10.78 -10.20
CA SER A 64 2.81 -10.03 -10.74
C SER A 64 3.25 -8.81 -11.58
N PHE A 65 4.26 -8.07 -11.13
CA PHE A 65 4.76 -6.90 -11.82
C PHE A 65 5.44 -7.26 -13.16
N LEU A 66 6.29 -8.27 -13.14
CA LEU A 66 7.03 -8.74 -14.33
C LEU A 66 6.11 -9.41 -15.36
N ASN A 67 5.06 -10.10 -14.90
CA ASN A 67 4.14 -10.85 -15.77
C ASN A 67 2.96 -10.02 -16.32
N LYS A 68 2.80 -8.76 -15.93
CA LYS A 68 1.73 -7.90 -16.48
C LYS A 68 2.05 -7.53 -17.92
N GLU A 69 1.24 -8.00 -18.87
CA GLU A 69 1.29 -7.53 -20.25
C GLU A 69 1.15 -5.99 -20.32
N PRO A 70 1.83 -5.32 -21.27
CA PRO A 70 1.72 -3.88 -21.41
C PRO A 70 0.26 -3.45 -21.64
N LEU A 71 -0.22 -2.56 -20.77
CA LEU A 71 -1.51 -1.87 -20.93
C LEU A 71 -1.39 -0.91 -22.11
N GLY A 72 -1.79 -1.33 -23.30
CA GLY A 72 -1.90 -0.44 -24.46
C GLY A 72 -2.18 -1.17 -25.77
N LYS A 73 -3.31 -0.84 -26.41
CA LYS A 73 -3.65 -1.26 -27.78
C LYS A 73 -2.87 -0.47 -28.85
N ASP A 74 -2.09 0.53 -28.46
CA ASP A 74 -1.30 1.34 -29.38
C ASP A 74 0.16 0.88 -29.43
N LYS A 75 0.51 0.43 -30.62
CA LYS A 75 1.73 -0.28 -31.01
C LYS A 75 2.94 0.64 -31.10
N THR A 76 3.42 1.14 -29.97
CA THR A 76 4.88 1.25 -29.81
C THR A 76 5.28 0.16 -28.84
N PRO A 77 6.06 -0.85 -29.28
CA PRO A 77 6.75 -1.67 -28.31
C PRO A 77 7.70 -0.71 -27.61
N ILE A 78 7.31 -0.21 -26.44
CA ILE A 78 8.30 0.02 -25.40
C ILE A 78 8.88 -1.37 -25.26
N VAL A 79 10.01 -1.60 -25.94
CA VAL A 79 10.85 -2.76 -25.74
C VAL A 79 11.10 -2.72 -24.25
N ARG A 80 10.31 -3.46 -23.48
CA ARG A 80 10.56 -3.67 -22.07
C ARG A 80 11.81 -4.51 -22.06
N LYS A 81 12.96 -3.84 -22.20
CA LYS A 81 14.26 -4.40 -21.88
C LYS A 81 14.06 -5.02 -20.51
N HIS A 82 14.34 -6.32 -20.37
CA HIS A 82 14.04 -7.05 -19.15
C HIS A 82 14.55 -6.24 -17.96
N PRO A 83 13.68 -5.76 -17.04
CA PRO A 83 14.14 -4.93 -15.95
C PRO A 83 15.07 -5.77 -15.08
N ILE A 84 16.31 -5.33 -14.94
CA ILE A 84 17.27 -5.92 -14.03
C ILE A 84 16.99 -5.33 -12.66
N ILE A 85 16.54 -6.16 -11.75
CA ILE A 85 16.35 -5.78 -10.34
C ILE A 85 17.73 -5.67 -9.72
N GLN A 86 18.09 -4.48 -9.26
CA GLN A 86 19.38 -4.24 -8.66
C GLN A 86 19.38 -4.55 -7.17
N HIS A 87 18.32 -4.12 -6.48
CA HIS A 87 18.07 -4.47 -5.09
C HIS A 87 16.59 -4.28 -4.76
N ILE A 88 16.14 -5.03 -3.76
CA ILE A 88 14.81 -4.88 -3.17
C ILE A 88 15.01 -4.52 -1.69
N ARG A 89 14.24 -3.55 -1.22
CA ARG A 89 14.22 -3.12 0.17
C ARG A 89 12.80 -3.25 0.71
N VAL A 90 12.67 -3.83 1.88
CA VAL A 90 11.41 -3.87 2.62
C VAL A 90 11.57 -3.05 3.88
N VAL A 91 10.68 -2.08 4.09
CA VAL A 91 10.73 -1.19 5.25
C VAL A 91 9.36 -1.11 5.92
N LEU A 92 9.35 -1.12 7.25
CA LEU A 92 8.19 -0.64 7.99
C LEU A 92 8.03 0.85 7.67
N LYS A 93 6.94 1.21 7.00
CA LYS A 93 6.67 2.59 6.60
C LYS A 93 6.05 3.37 7.76
N GLU A 94 5.00 2.83 8.34
CA GLU A 94 4.23 3.44 9.43
C GLU A 94 3.28 2.40 10.04
N TYR A 95 2.77 2.70 11.24
CA TYR A 95 1.52 2.11 11.72
C TYR A 95 0.37 3.05 11.37
N GLU A 96 -0.72 2.51 10.85
CA GLU A 96 -1.85 3.35 10.45
C GLU A 96 -3.17 2.60 10.43
N THR A 97 -4.27 3.33 10.47
CA THR A 97 -5.64 2.77 10.46
C THR A 97 -6.13 2.44 9.05
N TRP A 98 -5.55 3.08 8.02
CA TRP A 98 -5.87 2.86 6.61
C TRP A 98 -4.61 2.72 5.75
N CYS A 99 -4.62 1.75 4.84
CA CYS A 99 -3.61 1.58 3.81
C CYS A 99 -4.06 2.30 2.54
N ILE A 100 -3.36 3.35 2.17
CA ILE A 100 -3.66 4.11 0.96
C ILE A 100 -2.98 3.51 -0.27
N ARG A 101 -3.75 3.38 -1.36
CA ARG A 101 -3.27 3.11 -2.72
C ARG A 101 -3.90 4.14 -3.66
N TRP A 102 -3.39 4.23 -4.89
CA TRP A 102 -3.93 5.08 -5.95
C TRP A 102 -5.44 4.88 -6.11
N PHE A 103 -6.22 5.86 -5.64
CA PHE A 103 -7.68 5.86 -5.64
C PHE A 103 -8.29 4.55 -5.11
N SER A 104 -7.67 3.87 -4.13
CA SER A 104 -8.25 2.67 -3.52
C SER A 104 -7.62 2.43 -2.15
N HIS A 105 -8.31 2.89 -1.11
CA HIS A 105 -7.80 2.85 0.26
C HIS A 105 -8.51 1.75 1.02
N TYR A 106 -7.80 1.01 1.86
CA TYR A 106 -8.38 -0.15 2.53
C TYR A 106 -7.96 -0.26 3.98
N THR A 107 -8.80 -0.93 4.76
CA THR A 107 -8.52 -1.37 6.12
C THR A 107 -9.16 -2.74 6.35
N TYR A 108 -8.90 -3.38 7.48
CA TYR A 108 -9.49 -4.67 7.82
C TYR A 108 -10.94 -4.54 8.30
N VAL A 109 -11.75 -5.56 8.03
CA VAL A 109 -13.11 -5.64 8.57
C VAL A 109 -13.04 -6.02 10.05
N GLU A 110 -13.55 -5.15 10.92
CA GLU A 110 -13.56 -5.30 12.39
C GLU A 110 -14.97 -5.30 12.98
N GLY A 111 -15.99 -5.67 12.18
CA GLY A 111 -17.39 -5.61 12.61
C GLY A 111 -17.99 -4.20 12.64
N LYS A 112 -17.25 -3.18 12.21
CA LYS A 112 -17.73 -1.80 12.05
C LYS A 112 -18.82 -1.69 10.98
N THR A 113 -19.84 -0.91 11.29
CA THR A 113 -20.85 -0.41 10.36
C THR A 113 -20.20 0.46 9.28
N ASP A 114 -20.93 0.71 8.20
CA ASP A 114 -20.43 1.57 7.11
C ASP A 114 -20.16 3.00 7.58
N ASP A 115 -20.99 3.53 8.48
CA ASP A 115 -20.80 4.87 9.07
C ASP A 115 -19.56 4.93 9.95
N GLU A 116 -19.32 3.92 10.79
CA GLU A 116 -18.10 3.84 11.62
C GLU A 116 -16.84 3.73 10.76
N LEU A 117 -16.90 3.00 9.65
CA LEU A 117 -15.79 2.92 8.70
C LEU A 117 -15.53 4.25 7.99
N LEU A 118 -16.57 4.95 7.57
CA LEU A 118 -16.43 6.26 6.95
C LEU A 118 -15.85 7.27 7.95
N GLN A 119 -16.34 7.29 9.19
CA GLN A 119 -15.78 8.13 10.24
C GLN A 119 -14.31 7.78 10.52
N SER A 120 -13.95 6.50 10.56
CA SER A 120 -12.55 6.08 10.71
C SER A 120 -11.67 6.60 9.56
N PHE A 121 -12.17 6.53 8.32
CA PHE A 121 -11.46 7.06 7.17
C PHE A 121 -11.31 8.58 7.20
N TYR A 122 -12.36 9.31 7.63
CA TYR A 122 -12.28 10.76 7.79
C TYR A 122 -11.27 11.15 8.87
N ARG A 123 -11.25 10.48 10.03
CA ARG A 123 -10.22 10.71 11.05
C ARG A 123 -8.81 10.49 10.49
N PHE A 124 -8.60 9.42 9.73
CA PHE A 124 -7.32 9.19 9.03
C PHE A 124 -6.96 10.35 8.10
N ARG A 125 -7.90 10.73 7.22
CA ARG A 125 -7.71 11.83 6.26
C ARG A 125 -7.38 13.14 6.96
N GLU A 126 -8.11 13.50 8.02
CA GLU A 126 -7.89 14.72 8.79
C GLU A 126 -6.50 14.76 9.43
N ARG A 127 -5.99 13.63 9.93
CA ARG A 127 -4.60 13.55 10.44
C ARG A 127 -3.55 13.75 9.36
N LYS A 128 -3.78 13.19 8.16
CA LYS A 128 -2.80 13.21 7.06
C LYS A 128 -2.89 14.44 6.15
N LEU A 129 -4.05 15.12 6.11
CA LEU A 129 -4.26 16.28 5.25
C LEU A 129 -3.26 17.43 5.51
N PRO A 130 -2.92 17.80 6.75
CA PRO A 130 -1.89 18.81 7.00
C PRO A 130 -0.51 18.38 6.47
N LEU A 131 -0.16 17.09 6.54
CA LEU A 131 1.10 16.58 5.99
C LEU A 131 1.08 16.63 4.46
N HIS A 132 -0.06 16.34 3.85
CA HIS A 132 -0.25 16.44 2.42
C HIS A 132 -0.11 17.87 1.90
N LEU A 133 -0.69 18.84 2.60
CA LEU A 133 -0.56 20.26 2.26
C LEU A 133 0.88 20.80 2.39
N LYS A 134 1.73 20.09 3.14
CA LYS A 134 3.17 20.38 3.25
C LYS A 134 4.03 19.54 2.29
N GLU A 135 3.41 18.76 1.41
CA GLU A 135 4.08 17.82 0.50
C GLU A 135 4.88 16.70 1.21
N GLU A 136 4.62 16.48 2.50
CA GLU A 136 5.27 15.44 3.31
C GLU A 136 4.57 14.08 3.16
N TYR A 137 3.33 14.06 2.65
CA TYR A 137 2.53 12.86 2.51
C TYR A 137 1.62 12.88 1.27
N CYS A 138 1.67 11.84 0.45
CA CYS A 138 0.75 11.71 -0.69
C CYS A 138 -0.53 10.97 -0.25
N LEU A 139 -1.69 11.64 -0.32
CA LEU A 139 -2.98 11.07 0.04
C LEU A 139 -3.59 10.16 -1.05
N MET A 140 -3.00 10.16 -2.26
CA MET A 140 -3.33 9.24 -3.34
C MET A 140 -4.82 9.27 -3.74
N GLY A 141 -5.47 10.43 -3.62
CA GLY A 141 -6.90 10.62 -3.90
C GLY A 141 -7.81 10.59 -2.66
N ALA A 142 -7.28 10.32 -1.46
CA ALA A 142 -8.07 10.39 -0.22
C ALA A 142 -8.49 11.83 0.13
N GLU A 143 -7.82 12.84 -0.42
CA GLU A 143 -8.15 14.26 -0.30
C GLU A 143 -9.48 14.62 -0.99
N ASP A 144 -9.85 13.88 -2.05
CA ASP A 144 -11.03 14.11 -2.90
C ASP A 144 -12.33 13.66 -2.22
N SER A 145 -12.85 14.46 -1.28
CA SER A 145 -14.03 14.12 -0.49
C SER A 145 -15.27 13.79 -1.34
N TRP A 146 -15.43 14.44 -2.49
CA TRP A 146 -16.53 14.22 -3.44
C TRP A 146 -16.51 12.84 -4.10
N ARG A 147 -15.37 12.12 -4.06
CA ARG A 147 -15.25 10.74 -4.56
C ARG A 147 -15.55 9.70 -3.50
N ILE A 148 -15.50 10.07 -2.21
CA ILE A 148 -15.69 9.15 -1.10
C ILE A 148 -17.14 8.66 -1.12
N LYS A 149 -17.31 7.41 -1.52
CA LYS A 149 -18.58 6.68 -1.51
C LYS A 149 -18.62 5.75 -0.30
N LYS A 150 -19.77 5.09 -0.13
CA LYS A 150 -19.94 4.01 0.83
C LYS A 150 -18.80 2.99 0.74
N PRO A 151 -18.36 2.41 1.87
CA PRO A 151 -17.36 1.35 1.86
C PRO A 151 -17.77 0.18 0.95
N CYS A 152 -16.80 -0.35 0.21
CA CYS A 152 -17.03 -1.46 -0.69
C CYS A 152 -17.17 -2.78 0.06
N ARG A 153 -18.21 -3.55 -0.31
CA ARG A 153 -18.57 -4.85 0.26
C ARG A 153 -18.67 -5.94 -0.81
N CYS A 154 -17.93 -5.82 -1.92
CA CYS A 154 -17.93 -6.87 -2.94
C CYS A 154 -17.28 -8.17 -2.42
N ASP A 155 -17.61 -9.28 -3.06
CA ASP A 155 -17.14 -10.62 -2.66
C ASP A 155 -15.61 -10.70 -2.52
N ASP A 156 -14.87 -10.02 -3.40
CA ASP A 156 -13.41 -10.04 -3.36
C ASP A 156 -12.87 -9.30 -2.13
N CYS A 157 -13.47 -8.18 -1.75
CA CYS A 157 -13.12 -7.48 -0.51
C CYS A 157 -13.41 -8.34 0.72
N LEU A 158 -14.58 -8.99 0.74
CA LEU A 158 -15.01 -9.84 1.84
C LEU A 158 -14.11 -11.08 1.98
N LYS A 159 -13.77 -11.76 0.88
CA LYS A 159 -12.82 -12.89 0.86
C LYS A 159 -11.45 -12.52 1.41
N LEU A 160 -10.99 -11.30 1.12
CA LEU A 160 -9.72 -10.77 1.63
C LEU A 160 -9.83 -10.25 3.08
N GLY A 161 -11.02 -10.22 3.67
CA GLY A 161 -11.24 -9.71 5.02
C GLY A 161 -10.97 -8.21 5.15
N ILE A 162 -11.09 -7.44 4.06
CA ILE A 162 -10.86 -6.01 3.99
C ILE A 162 -12.12 -5.26 3.56
N THR A 163 -12.17 -3.97 3.87
CA THR A 163 -13.09 -3.02 3.27
C THR A 163 -12.28 -1.97 2.50
N ARG A 164 -12.86 -1.43 1.42
CA ARG A 164 -12.19 -0.41 0.60
C ARG A 164 -13.05 0.82 0.43
N ILE A 165 -12.41 1.98 0.35
CA ILE A 165 -13.00 3.25 -0.06
C ILE A 165 -12.33 3.65 -1.38
N LEU A 166 -13.12 4.21 -2.31
CA LEU A 166 -12.75 4.48 -3.70
C LEU A 166 -12.50 3.22 -4.56
N HIS A 167 -13.03 2.05 -4.16
CA HIS A 167 -12.90 0.80 -4.93
C HIS A 167 -13.84 0.75 -6.13
#